data_AF-A0A1F2RSY0-F1
#
_entry.id   AF-A0A1F2RSY0-F1
#
_cell.length_a   1.000
_cell.length_b   1.000
_cell.length_c   1.000
_cell.angle_alpha   90.00
_cell.angle_beta   90.00
_cell.angle_gamma   90.00
#
_symmetry.space_group_name_H-M   'P 1'
#
loop_
_entity.id
_entity.type
_entity.pdbx_description
1 polymer ?
#
loop_
_entity_poly.entity_id
_entity_poly.type
_entity_poly.pdbx_seq_one_letter_code
_entity_poly.pdbx_strand_id
1 'polypeptide(L)'
;MRPVVVLTIAVLFGIGNATLKAQSWQMPADSQRCPSKWEAGDQRGSGNWMKPETVLRAAKLIRTGEVFDLAQVLSPDPKELFLNAGRVYNIYTKPSLPVPNTRTGNEELVVTELGQVGTQFDAFPHQMWGDSFYNCFQFGDLFTRNGFQKLGVENVGPLMTRGVLIDVAALKTVEMLPEGTIITPEDLQQALAREKMTLQPGDAILIHTG
;
A
#
# COMPACT_ATOMS: atom_id res chain seq x y z
N MET A 1 15.75 67.56 -5.33
CA MET A 1 14.80 66.43 -5.37
C MET A 1 15.38 65.37 -6.28
N ARG A 2 15.69 64.17 -5.75
CA ARG A 2 16.32 63.08 -6.51
C ARG A 2 15.23 62.30 -7.29
N PRO A 3 15.46 61.90 -8.55
CA PRO A 3 14.51 61.04 -9.25
C PRO A 3 14.64 59.61 -8.73
N VAL A 4 13.50 59.02 -8.34
CA VAL A 4 13.40 57.60 -8.02
C VAL A 4 13.14 56.86 -9.34
N VAL A 5 14.08 56.00 -9.72
CA VAL A 5 13.92 55.08 -10.85
C VAL A 5 13.18 53.85 -10.32
N VAL A 6 11.94 53.64 -10.76
CA VAL A 6 11.18 52.42 -10.46
C VAL A 6 11.56 51.38 -11.52
N LEU A 7 12.27 50.34 -11.10
CA LEU A 7 12.63 49.20 -11.93
C LEU A 7 11.51 48.17 -11.87
N THR A 8 10.71 48.07 -12.94
CA THR A 8 9.66 47.05 -13.04
C THR A 8 10.30 45.72 -13.44
N ILE A 9 10.46 44.79 -12.48
CA ILE A 9 10.86 43.42 -12.77
C ILE A 9 9.62 42.66 -13.25
N ALA A 10 9.53 42.43 -14.56
CA ALA A 10 8.55 41.51 -15.12
C ALA A 10 9.00 40.07 -14.80
N VAL A 11 8.35 39.45 -13.81
CA VAL A 11 8.48 38.02 -13.55
C VAL A 11 7.69 37.29 -14.65
N LEU A 12 8.41 36.78 -15.65
CA LEU A 12 7.87 35.85 -16.63
C LEU A 12 7.59 34.52 -15.93
N PHE A 13 6.32 34.26 -15.63
CA PHE A 13 5.85 32.92 -15.30
C PHE A 13 6.00 32.04 -16.56
N GLY A 14 7.08 31.27 -16.62
CA GLY A 14 7.22 30.19 -17.59
C GLY A 14 6.19 29.12 -17.28
N ILE A 15 5.08 29.11 -18.00
CA ILE A 15 4.15 27.99 -18.02
C ILE A 15 4.88 26.85 -18.72
N GLY A 16 5.53 25.99 -17.94
CA GLY A 16 6.08 24.74 -18.45
C GLY A 16 4.93 23.91 -19.00
N ASN A 17 4.83 23.81 -20.33
CA ASN A 17 3.96 22.86 -21.01
C ASN A 17 4.50 21.43 -20.77
N ALA A 18 4.35 20.92 -19.55
CA ALA A 18 4.37 19.49 -19.34
C ALA A 18 3.16 18.94 -20.09
N THR A 19 3.41 18.26 -21.21
CA THR A 19 2.39 17.51 -21.92
C THR A 19 1.91 16.41 -20.97
N LEU A 20 0.80 16.66 -20.28
CA LEU A 20 0.07 15.64 -19.53
C LEU A 20 -0.41 14.62 -20.55
N LYS A 21 0.33 13.52 -20.70
CA LYS A 21 -0.16 12.39 -21.47
C LYS A 21 -1.35 11.83 -20.71
N ALA A 22 -2.54 11.94 -21.29
CA ALA A 22 -3.71 11.24 -20.79
C ALA A 22 -3.37 9.75 -20.62
N GLN A 23 -3.84 9.15 -19.54
CA GLN A 23 -3.61 7.72 -19.26
C GLN A 23 -4.16 6.90 -20.44
N SER A 24 -3.26 6.40 -21.29
CA SER A 24 -3.61 5.66 -22.51
C SER A 24 -3.91 4.19 -22.24
N TRP A 25 -3.74 3.76 -20.99
CA TRP A 25 -4.02 2.40 -20.58
C TRP A 25 -5.53 2.14 -20.59
N GLN A 26 -5.92 1.00 -21.15
CA GLN A 26 -7.27 0.49 -21.13
C GLN A 26 -7.25 -0.87 -20.44
N MET A 27 -8.29 -1.16 -19.66
CA MET A 27 -8.44 -2.48 -19.05
C MET A 27 -8.53 -3.54 -20.16
N PRO A 28 -7.72 -4.61 -20.11
CA PRO A 28 -7.82 -5.73 -21.06
C PRO A 28 -9.23 -6.36 -21.04
N ALA A 29 -9.62 -6.97 -22.15
CA ALA A 29 -10.91 -7.67 -22.23
C ALA A 29 -10.99 -8.82 -21.22
N ASP A 30 -12.20 -9.17 -20.77
CA ASP A 30 -12.44 -10.22 -19.77
C ASP A 30 -11.78 -11.55 -20.15
N SER A 31 -11.79 -11.91 -21.44
CA SER A 31 -11.14 -13.11 -21.97
C SER A 31 -9.62 -13.16 -21.76
N GLN A 32 -8.99 -12.03 -21.47
CA GLN A 32 -7.56 -11.90 -21.16
C GLN A 32 -7.29 -11.83 -19.64
N ARG A 33 -8.33 -11.66 -18.83
CA ARG A 33 -8.24 -11.50 -17.37
C ARG A 33 -8.81 -12.69 -16.61
N CYS A 34 -9.76 -13.41 -17.22
CA CYS A 34 -10.69 -14.30 -16.54
C CYS A 34 -10.97 -15.59 -17.37
N PRO A 35 -10.89 -16.78 -16.74
CA PRO A 35 -10.44 -17.01 -15.38
C PRO A 35 -8.98 -16.58 -15.21
N SER A 36 -8.63 -16.16 -14.00
CA SER A 36 -7.25 -15.90 -13.64
C SER A 36 -6.40 -17.16 -13.87
N LYS A 37 -5.08 -17.01 -13.85
CA LYS A 37 -4.15 -18.16 -13.87
C LYS A 37 -4.33 -19.13 -12.68
N TRP A 38 -5.11 -18.75 -11.68
CA TRP A 38 -5.41 -19.54 -10.47
C TRP A 38 -6.81 -20.17 -10.51
N GLU A 39 -7.45 -20.22 -11.68
CA GLU A 39 -8.80 -20.77 -11.91
C GLU A 39 -9.95 -19.79 -11.63
N ALA A 40 -11.16 -20.15 -12.07
CA ALA A 40 -12.34 -19.28 -12.08
C ALA A 40 -12.88 -18.95 -10.68
N GLY A 41 -12.63 -19.82 -9.70
CA GLY A 41 -13.10 -19.66 -8.32
C GLY A 41 -12.10 -18.97 -7.39
N ASP A 42 -10.90 -18.62 -7.89
CA ASP A 42 -9.85 -18.09 -7.03
C ASP A 42 -10.20 -16.71 -6.47
N GLN A 43 -9.96 -16.56 -5.17
CA GLN A 43 -10.17 -15.34 -4.40
C GLN A 43 -8.89 -14.83 -3.73
N ARG A 44 -7.77 -15.55 -3.87
CA ARG A 44 -6.50 -15.28 -3.17
C ARG A 44 -5.46 -14.61 -4.07
N GLY A 45 -5.57 -14.77 -5.39
CA GLY A 45 -4.73 -14.11 -6.37
C GLY A 45 -3.25 -14.36 -6.17
N SER A 46 -2.43 -13.31 -6.21
CA SER A 46 -0.97 -13.46 -6.07
C SER A 46 -0.54 -14.08 -4.74
N GLY A 47 -1.40 -14.10 -3.71
CA GLY A 47 -1.15 -14.84 -2.47
C GLY A 47 -0.92 -16.35 -2.70
N ASN A 48 -1.43 -16.92 -3.80
CA ASN A 48 -1.23 -18.32 -4.18
C ASN A 48 0.21 -18.67 -4.54
N TRP A 49 1.09 -17.68 -4.71
CA TRP A 49 2.53 -17.92 -4.79
C TRP A 49 3.15 -18.31 -3.46
N MET A 50 2.53 -17.96 -2.33
CA MET A 50 3.07 -18.24 -0.99
C MET A 50 2.71 -19.67 -0.58
N LYS A 51 3.68 -20.56 -0.80
CA LYS A 51 3.63 -22.02 -0.61
C LYS A 51 4.73 -22.47 0.35
N PRO A 52 4.71 -23.72 0.87
CA PRO A 52 5.74 -24.20 1.79
C PRO A 52 7.17 -23.98 1.28
N GLU A 53 7.42 -24.15 -0.02
CA GLU A 53 8.72 -23.93 -0.64
C GLU A 53 9.17 -22.45 -0.62
N THR A 54 8.25 -21.49 -0.81
CA THR A 54 8.59 -20.06 -0.74
C THR A 54 8.83 -19.62 0.69
N VAL A 55 8.09 -20.18 1.64
CA VAL A 55 8.30 -19.99 3.08
C VAL A 55 9.69 -20.46 3.48
N LEU A 56 10.06 -21.69 3.13
CA LEU A 56 11.39 -22.24 3.45
C LEU A 56 12.52 -21.47 2.76
N ARG A 57 12.28 -20.96 1.54
CA ARG A 57 13.23 -20.10 0.84
C ARG A 57 13.44 -18.77 1.59
N ALA A 58 12.37 -18.15 2.07
CA ALA A 58 12.43 -16.92 2.85
C ALA A 58 13.13 -17.13 4.20
N ALA A 59 12.80 -18.22 4.91
CA ALA A 59 13.40 -18.55 6.20
C ALA A 59 14.93 -18.70 6.11
N LYS A 60 15.46 -19.20 4.99
CA LYS A 60 16.90 -19.31 4.74
C LYS A 60 17.63 -17.95 4.63
N LEU A 61 16.92 -16.83 4.53
CA LEU A 61 17.53 -15.49 4.51
C LEU A 61 17.82 -14.97 5.91
N ILE A 62 17.19 -15.54 6.95
CA ILE A 62 17.38 -15.11 8.33
C ILE A 62 18.76 -15.59 8.81
N ARG A 63 19.70 -14.66 8.99
CA ARG A 63 21.08 -14.95 9.43
C ARG A 63 21.47 -14.22 10.71
N THR A 64 21.02 -12.97 10.87
CA THR A 64 21.40 -12.11 12.00
C THR A 64 20.33 -12.06 13.09
N GLY A 65 19.07 -12.32 12.74
CA GLY A 65 17.93 -12.18 13.65
C GLY A 65 17.48 -10.73 13.84
N GLU A 66 17.97 -9.79 13.02
CA GLU A 66 17.49 -8.41 13.00
C GLU A 66 16.04 -8.34 12.52
N VAL A 67 15.26 -7.47 13.18
CA VAL A 67 13.84 -7.27 12.92
C VAL A 67 13.59 -5.78 12.73
N PHE A 68 12.88 -5.44 11.65
CA PHE A 68 12.44 -4.09 11.35
C PHE A 68 10.92 -4.05 11.40
N ASP A 69 10.36 -3.14 12.19
CA ASP A 69 8.93 -2.84 12.15
C ASP A 69 8.66 -1.88 10.99
N LEU A 70 7.72 -2.24 10.11
CA LEU A 70 7.31 -1.46 8.96
C LEU A 70 5.93 -0.81 9.17
N ALA A 71 5.32 -1.00 10.34
CA ALA A 71 4.06 -0.39 10.70
C ALA A 71 4.27 1.05 11.19
N GLN A 72 3.37 1.93 10.77
CA GLN A 72 3.16 3.21 11.43
C GLN A 72 2.25 3.01 12.64
N VAL A 73 2.48 3.80 13.69
CA VAL A 73 1.62 3.79 14.88
C VAL A 73 0.22 4.25 14.50
N LEU A 74 -0.78 3.43 14.80
CA LEU A 74 -2.18 3.86 14.71
C LEU A 74 -2.50 4.73 15.93
N SER A 75 -2.95 5.95 15.67
CA SER A 75 -3.14 6.96 16.72
C SER A 75 -4.42 7.76 16.51
N PRO A 76 -5.11 8.12 17.60
CA PRO A 76 -6.17 9.13 17.54
C PRO A 76 -5.64 10.56 17.32
N ASP A 77 -4.33 10.79 17.42
CA ASP A 77 -3.75 12.11 17.15
C ASP A 77 -3.71 12.38 15.63
N PRO A 78 -4.42 13.40 15.13
CA PRO A 78 -4.40 13.76 13.71
C PRO A 78 -3.02 14.15 13.17
N LYS A 79 -2.03 14.45 14.04
CA LYS A 79 -0.64 14.69 13.65
C LYS A 79 0.13 13.40 13.38
N GLU A 80 -0.31 12.28 13.95
CA GLU A 80 0.30 10.96 13.79
C GLU A 80 -0.41 10.14 12.68
N LEU A 81 -1.58 10.60 12.22
CA LEU A 81 -2.30 10.00 11.10
C LEU A 81 -1.67 10.41 9.75
N PHE A 82 -0.86 9.51 9.19
CA PHE A 82 -0.34 9.62 7.82
C PHE A 82 -1.43 9.28 6.81
N LEU A 83 -1.70 10.19 5.85
CA LEU A 83 -2.72 10.08 4.79
C LEU A 83 -4.11 9.73 5.34
N ASN A 84 -4.99 10.73 5.53
CA ASN A 84 -6.47 10.65 5.57
C ASN A 84 -7.05 11.76 6.47
N ALA A 85 -6.84 13.03 6.09
CA ALA A 85 -7.45 14.15 6.79
C ALA A 85 -8.99 14.03 6.75
N GLY A 86 -9.60 13.56 7.83
CA GLY A 86 -11.05 13.36 7.96
C GLY A 86 -11.49 11.96 8.40
N ARG A 87 -10.59 10.98 8.44
CA ARG A 87 -10.88 9.64 8.96
C ARG A 87 -10.82 9.58 10.48
N VAL A 88 -11.61 8.69 11.06
CA VAL A 88 -11.77 8.56 12.52
C VAL A 88 -11.02 7.32 13.00
N TYR A 89 -10.17 7.50 14.01
CA TYR A 89 -9.57 6.43 14.79
C TYR A 89 -9.64 6.81 16.28
N ASN A 90 -10.64 6.35 17.01
CA ASN A 90 -10.81 6.65 18.43
C ASN A 90 -10.70 5.39 19.28
N ILE A 91 -9.87 5.43 20.32
CA ILE A 91 -9.76 4.38 21.33
C ILE A 91 -10.27 4.91 22.67
N TYR A 92 -11.23 4.22 23.27
CA TYR A 92 -11.75 4.51 24.61
C TYR A 92 -11.38 3.38 25.55
N THR A 93 -10.38 3.62 26.40
CA THR A 93 -9.91 2.62 27.38
C THR A 93 -10.89 2.48 28.55
N LYS A 94 -11.06 1.25 29.03
CA LYS A 94 -11.94 0.87 30.14
C LYS A 94 -11.16 0.00 31.13
N PRO A 95 -10.21 0.58 31.89
CA PRO A 95 -9.44 -0.17 32.88
C PRO A 95 -10.30 -0.54 34.09
N SER A 96 -10.13 -1.76 34.59
CA SER A 96 -10.63 -2.12 35.92
C SER A 96 -9.78 -1.44 37.01
N LEU A 97 -10.40 -1.07 38.13
CA LEU A 97 -9.65 -0.51 39.26
C LEU A 97 -8.65 -1.54 39.82
N PRO A 98 -7.42 -1.13 40.23
CA PRO A 98 -6.46 -2.03 40.84
C PRO A 98 -6.99 -2.64 42.14
N VAL A 99 -6.86 -3.97 42.30
CA VAL A 99 -7.21 -4.70 43.53
C VAL A 99 -6.04 -5.62 43.92
N PRO A 100 -5.58 -5.61 45.18
CA PRO A 100 -4.48 -6.46 45.62
C PRO A 100 -4.71 -7.94 45.36
N ASN A 101 -3.65 -8.63 44.91
CA ASN A 101 -3.61 -10.09 44.70
C ASN A 101 -4.79 -10.64 43.85
N THR A 102 -5.29 -9.84 42.90
CA THR A 102 -6.44 -10.17 42.07
C THR A 102 -6.14 -9.91 40.60
N ARG A 103 -6.56 -10.83 39.72
CA ARG A 103 -6.50 -10.59 38.27
C ARG A 103 -7.53 -9.54 37.90
N THR A 104 -7.08 -8.42 37.35
CA THR A 104 -7.93 -7.39 36.74
C THR A 104 -7.73 -7.37 35.23
N GLY A 105 -8.60 -6.64 34.51
CA GLY A 105 -8.55 -6.52 33.05
C GLY A 105 -8.63 -5.08 32.59
N ASN A 106 -8.07 -4.83 31.41
CA ASN A 106 -8.25 -3.61 30.65
C ASN A 106 -8.94 -3.98 29.35
N GLU A 107 -9.98 -3.25 29.01
CA GLU A 107 -10.73 -3.40 27.77
C GLU A 107 -10.74 -2.07 27.03
N GLU A 108 -11.15 -2.08 25.76
CA GLU A 108 -11.32 -0.88 24.96
C GLU A 108 -12.57 -0.93 24.08
N LEU A 109 -13.09 0.25 23.75
CA LEU A 109 -13.97 0.43 22.60
C LEU A 109 -13.18 1.17 21.53
N VAL A 110 -13.08 0.58 20.34
CA VAL A 110 -12.52 1.24 19.17
C VAL A 110 -13.67 1.70 18.26
N VAL A 111 -13.72 3.00 17.97
CA VAL A 111 -14.62 3.58 16.96
C VAL A 111 -13.74 4.10 15.84
N THR A 112 -13.72 3.38 14.72
CA THR A 112 -12.80 3.65 13.62
C THR A 112 -13.39 3.27 12.27
N GLU A 113 -12.84 3.82 11.20
CA GLU A 113 -12.88 3.17 9.88
C GLU A 113 -11.78 2.10 9.86
N LEU A 114 -12.18 0.84 9.73
CA LEU A 114 -11.24 -0.29 9.85
C LEU A 114 -10.31 -0.43 8.64
N GLY A 115 -10.81 -0.09 7.44
CA GLY A 115 -10.02 -0.15 6.22
C GLY A 115 -9.25 1.13 5.97
N GLN A 116 -8.09 1.02 5.31
CA GLN A 116 -7.34 2.15 4.74
C GLN A 116 -6.91 3.24 5.74
N VAL A 117 -6.56 2.88 6.97
CA VAL A 117 -5.96 3.80 7.96
C VAL A 117 -4.59 3.26 8.37
N GLY A 118 -3.54 4.07 8.26
CA GLY A 118 -2.17 3.68 8.59
C GLY A 118 -1.58 2.62 7.65
N THR A 119 -0.62 1.84 8.14
CA THR A 119 -0.05 0.71 7.38
C THR A 119 -1.13 -0.35 7.15
N GLN A 120 -1.42 -0.65 5.88
CA GLN A 120 -2.64 -1.35 5.49
C GLN A 120 -2.40 -2.49 4.49
N PHE A 121 -3.42 -3.34 4.35
CA PHE A 121 -3.53 -4.36 3.31
C PHE A 121 -4.85 -4.17 2.56
N ASP A 122 -4.78 -3.90 1.26
CA ASP A 122 -5.97 -3.75 0.42
C ASP A 122 -6.34 -5.07 -0.25
N ALA A 123 -7.42 -5.70 0.24
CA ALA A 123 -8.02 -6.85 -0.41
C ALA A 123 -8.70 -6.45 -1.73
N PHE A 124 -8.96 -7.41 -2.62
CA PHE A 124 -9.49 -7.12 -3.95
C PHE A 124 -10.81 -6.31 -3.99
N PRO A 125 -11.74 -6.38 -3.01
CA PRO A 125 -12.93 -5.53 -2.97
C PRO A 125 -12.63 -4.03 -2.80
N HIS A 126 -11.40 -3.66 -2.45
CA HIS A 126 -11.05 -2.26 -2.23
C HIS A 126 -11.25 -1.40 -3.49
N GLN A 127 -10.98 -1.96 -4.67
CA GLN A 127 -11.11 -1.26 -5.95
C GLN A 127 -11.68 -2.18 -7.04
N MET A 128 -12.48 -1.61 -7.91
CA MET A 128 -13.02 -2.26 -9.11
C MET A 128 -12.81 -1.39 -10.34
N TRP A 129 -12.94 -2.01 -11.50
CA TRP A 129 -13.00 -1.32 -12.77
C TRP A 129 -14.38 -1.52 -13.41
N GLY A 130 -15.12 -0.43 -13.59
CA GLY A 130 -16.53 -0.51 -13.95
C GLY A 130 -17.30 -1.30 -12.89
N ASP A 131 -17.83 -2.46 -13.27
CA ASP A 131 -18.58 -3.38 -12.38
C ASP A 131 -17.78 -4.65 -12.00
N SER A 132 -16.49 -4.70 -12.34
CA SER A 132 -15.67 -5.91 -12.32
C SER A 132 -14.51 -5.83 -11.32
N PHE A 133 -14.38 -6.86 -10.48
CA PHE A 133 -13.27 -7.06 -9.56
C PHE A 133 -12.23 -8.05 -10.13
N TYR A 134 -11.22 -8.38 -9.30
CA TYR A 134 -10.31 -9.50 -9.56
C TYR A 134 -11.08 -10.74 -10.05
N ASN A 135 -10.51 -11.47 -11.01
CA ASN A 135 -11.11 -12.68 -11.60
C ASN A 135 -12.52 -12.48 -12.20
N CYS A 136 -12.88 -11.23 -12.53
CA CYS A 136 -14.16 -10.83 -13.10
C CYS A 136 -15.39 -11.16 -12.23
N PHE A 137 -15.22 -11.25 -10.91
CA PHE A 137 -16.38 -11.22 -10.03
C PHE A 137 -17.11 -9.89 -10.20
N GLN A 138 -18.44 -9.95 -10.33
CA GLN A 138 -19.28 -8.78 -10.60
C GLN A 138 -19.77 -8.16 -9.30
N PHE A 139 -19.85 -6.83 -9.23
CA PHE A 139 -20.27 -6.12 -8.04
C PHE A 139 -21.62 -6.57 -7.50
N GLY A 140 -22.61 -6.75 -8.38
CA GLY A 140 -23.96 -7.20 -8.01
C GLY A 140 -24.01 -8.55 -7.31
N ASP A 141 -23.03 -9.42 -7.54
CA ASP A 141 -22.94 -10.75 -6.93
C ASP A 141 -22.15 -10.75 -5.61
N LEU A 142 -21.37 -9.69 -5.34
CA LEU A 142 -20.45 -9.63 -4.21
C LEU A 142 -20.94 -8.71 -3.10
N PHE A 143 -21.48 -7.56 -3.46
CA PHE A 143 -21.73 -6.48 -2.50
C PHE A 143 -23.03 -6.71 -1.74
N THR A 144 -22.96 -6.54 -0.41
CA THR A 144 -24.13 -6.47 0.46
C THR A 144 -24.02 -5.28 1.40
N ARG A 145 -25.13 -4.95 2.06
CA ARG A 145 -25.14 -3.94 3.13
C ARG A 145 -24.14 -4.22 4.26
N ASN A 146 -23.79 -5.49 4.48
CA ASN A 146 -22.93 -5.91 5.59
C ASN A 146 -21.50 -6.26 5.15
N GLY A 147 -21.13 -6.00 3.89
CA GLY A 147 -19.81 -6.29 3.35
C GLY A 147 -19.85 -7.12 2.07
N PHE A 148 -18.67 -7.57 1.63
CA PHE A 148 -18.49 -8.36 0.42
C PHE A 148 -18.56 -9.86 0.73
N GLN A 149 -19.26 -10.63 -0.11
CA GLN A 149 -19.43 -12.08 0.05
C GLN A 149 -18.26 -12.91 -0.49
N LYS A 150 -17.41 -12.30 -1.32
CA LYS A 150 -16.19 -12.92 -1.86
C LYS A 150 -15.07 -11.90 -1.84
N LEU A 151 -13.85 -12.40 -2.02
CA LEU A 151 -12.62 -11.63 -2.14
C LEU A 151 -12.22 -10.88 -0.87
N GLY A 152 -12.94 -11.06 0.24
CA GLY A 152 -12.59 -10.49 1.52
C GLY A 152 -11.22 -10.97 2.00
N VAL A 153 -10.60 -10.20 2.89
CA VAL A 153 -9.23 -10.44 3.40
C VAL A 153 -9.07 -11.81 4.05
N GLU A 154 -10.16 -12.39 4.55
CA GLU A 154 -10.21 -13.75 5.10
C GLU A 154 -9.81 -14.83 4.07
N ASN A 155 -9.93 -14.56 2.77
CA ASN A 155 -9.53 -15.48 1.70
C ASN A 155 -8.04 -15.41 1.36
N VAL A 156 -7.30 -14.42 1.88
CA VAL A 156 -5.86 -14.24 1.63
C VAL A 156 -5.03 -15.29 2.38
N GLY A 157 -5.45 -15.62 3.60
CA GLY A 157 -4.71 -16.49 4.51
C GLY A 157 -3.36 -15.91 4.95
N PRO A 158 -2.49 -16.73 5.55
CA PRO A 158 -1.19 -16.27 6.01
C PRO A 158 -0.26 -15.94 4.84
N LEU A 159 0.56 -14.91 5.02
CA LEU A 159 1.57 -14.48 4.06
C LEU A 159 2.95 -14.58 4.70
N MET A 160 3.83 -15.38 4.09
CA MET A 160 5.24 -15.45 4.46
C MET A 160 6.05 -15.77 3.21
N THR A 161 6.92 -14.83 2.84
CA THR A 161 7.73 -14.93 1.63
C THR A 161 8.98 -14.06 1.75
N ARG A 162 9.84 -14.13 0.74
CA ARG A 162 10.98 -13.23 0.60
C ARG A 162 10.49 -11.82 0.26
N GLY A 163 10.86 -10.84 1.07
CA GLY A 163 10.75 -9.43 0.73
C GLY A 163 11.93 -8.97 -0.11
N VAL A 164 11.69 -8.12 -1.10
CA VAL A 164 12.73 -7.39 -1.84
C VAL A 164 12.42 -5.91 -1.76
N LEU A 165 13.29 -5.17 -1.10
CA LEU A 165 13.23 -3.70 -1.06
C LEU A 165 13.88 -3.16 -2.35
N ILE A 166 13.18 -2.23 -3.01
CA ILE A 166 13.66 -1.48 -4.17
C ILE A 166 13.68 -0.01 -3.76
N ASP A 167 14.87 0.53 -3.52
CA ASP A 167 15.05 1.90 -3.03
C ASP A 167 15.12 2.91 -4.18
N VAL A 168 13.94 3.41 -4.58
CA VAL A 168 13.82 4.38 -5.68
C VAL A 168 14.27 5.77 -5.24
N ALA A 169 14.07 6.14 -3.98
CA ALA A 169 14.59 7.39 -3.42
C ALA A 169 16.12 7.43 -3.50
N ALA A 170 16.80 6.36 -3.07
CA ALA A 170 18.25 6.25 -3.19
C ALA A 170 18.73 6.19 -4.65
N LEU A 171 17.99 5.55 -5.56
CA LEU A 171 18.27 5.60 -7.00
C LEU A 171 18.28 7.04 -7.52
N LYS A 172 17.30 7.86 -7.10
CA LYS A 172 17.17 9.26 -7.50
C LYS A 172 18.03 10.21 -6.66
N THR A 173 18.80 9.69 -5.69
CA THR A 173 19.68 10.47 -4.80
C THR A 173 18.90 11.53 -4.02
N VAL A 174 17.72 11.16 -3.52
CA VAL A 174 16.89 11.99 -2.66
C VAL A 174 16.48 11.20 -1.42
N GLU A 175 16.18 11.90 -0.32
CA GLU A 175 15.59 11.26 0.87
C GLU A 175 14.11 10.93 0.64
N MET A 176 13.39 11.80 -0.06
CA MET A 176 11.97 11.65 -0.39
C MET A 176 11.70 12.07 -1.83
N LEU A 177 10.97 11.25 -2.57
CA LEU A 177 10.57 11.56 -3.94
C LEU A 177 9.62 12.78 -3.92
N PRO A 178 9.80 13.75 -4.84
CA PRO A 178 8.86 14.85 -5.00
C PRO A 178 7.44 14.35 -5.29
N GLU A 179 6.43 15.09 -4.82
CA GLU A 179 5.03 14.81 -5.13
C GLU A 179 4.80 14.69 -6.64
N GLY A 180 4.01 13.69 -7.05
CA GLY A 180 3.71 13.44 -8.45
C GLY A 180 4.84 12.78 -9.25
N THR A 181 5.95 12.40 -8.61
CA THR A 181 7.00 11.60 -9.27
C THR A 181 6.43 10.27 -9.76
N ILE A 182 6.51 10.03 -11.07
CA ILE A 182 6.10 8.76 -11.68
C ILE A 182 7.27 7.78 -11.61
N ILE A 183 7.07 6.64 -10.94
CA ILE A 183 8.03 5.54 -10.92
C ILE A 183 7.74 4.62 -12.11
N THR A 184 8.72 4.47 -12.99
CA THR A 184 8.59 3.66 -14.21
C THR A 184 9.15 2.24 -14.02
N PRO A 185 8.76 1.27 -14.87
CA PRO A 185 9.40 -0.05 -14.89
C PRO A 185 10.93 0.04 -15.06
N GLU A 186 11.42 1.00 -15.83
CA GLU A 186 12.85 1.24 -16.03
C GLU A 186 13.54 1.69 -14.74
N ASP A 187 12.90 2.52 -13.92
CA ASP A 187 13.44 2.92 -12.61
C ASP A 187 13.59 1.70 -11.70
N LEU A 188 12.57 0.82 -11.66
CA LEU A 188 12.62 -0.40 -10.86
C LEU A 188 13.74 -1.34 -11.32
N GLN A 189 13.92 -1.49 -12.64
CA GLN A 189 15.01 -2.29 -13.22
C GLN A 189 16.38 -1.70 -12.89
N GLN A 190 16.54 -0.37 -12.96
CA GLN A 190 17.79 0.30 -12.62
C GLN A 190 18.14 0.17 -11.14
N ALA A 191 17.17 0.33 -10.24
CA ALA A 191 17.37 0.13 -8.80
C ALA A 191 17.80 -1.31 -8.50
N LEU A 192 17.09 -2.31 -9.04
CA LEU A 192 17.46 -3.72 -8.91
C LEU A 192 18.87 -4.02 -9.46
N ALA A 193 19.23 -3.45 -10.61
CA ALA A 193 20.55 -3.64 -11.21
C ALA A 193 21.68 -3.03 -10.35
N ARG A 194 21.45 -1.83 -9.78
CA ARG A 194 22.40 -1.16 -8.87
C ARG A 194 22.68 -2.01 -7.63
N GLU A 195 21.65 -2.67 -7.10
CA GLU A 195 21.74 -3.56 -5.93
C GLU A 195 22.11 -5.00 -6.29
N LYS A 196 22.30 -5.30 -7.58
CA LYS A 196 22.57 -6.65 -8.11
C LYS A 196 21.51 -7.67 -7.64
N MET A 197 20.28 -7.22 -7.57
CA MET A 197 19.14 -7.99 -7.09
C MET A 197 18.34 -8.58 -8.27
N THR A 198 17.78 -9.77 -8.07
CA THR A 198 16.89 -10.41 -9.04
C THR A 198 15.60 -10.85 -8.35
N LEU A 199 14.47 -10.54 -8.98
CA LEU A 199 13.15 -10.94 -8.49
C LEU A 199 12.87 -12.40 -8.81
N GLN A 200 12.04 -13.01 -7.96
CA GLN A 200 11.59 -14.38 -8.07
C GLN A 200 10.07 -14.45 -7.90
N PRO A 201 9.42 -15.45 -8.52
CA PRO A 201 7.99 -15.67 -8.28
C PRO A 201 7.68 -15.81 -6.79
N GLY A 202 6.69 -15.03 -6.35
CA GLY A 202 6.21 -14.99 -4.97
C GLY A 202 6.92 -14.00 -4.06
N ASP A 203 7.89 -13.22 -4.53
CA ASP A 203 8.46 -12.14 -3.72
C ASP A 203 7.39 -11.09 -3.38
N ALA A 204 7.48 -10.55 -2.17
CA ALA A 204 6.83 -9.29 -1.81
C ALA A 204 7.77 -8.15 -2.21
N ILE A 205 7.30 -7.24 -3.06
CA ILE A 205 8.08 -6.09 -3.51
C ILE A 205 7.75 -4.90 -2.62
N LEU A 206 8.77 -4.32 -2.00
CA LEU A 206 8.66 -3.10 -1.21
C LEU A 206 9.33 -1.99 -2.02
N ILE A 207 8.59 -0.92 -2.30
CA ILE A 207 9.11 0.24 -3.04
C ILE A 207 9.32 1.36 -2.02
N HIS A 208 10.56 1.78 -1.82
CA HIS A 208 10.86 2.90 -0.94
C HIS A 208 10.92 4.19 -1.75
N THR A 209 10.00 5.08 -1.41
CA THR A 209 9.81 6.40 -2.03
C THR A 209 10.35 7.53 -1.16
N GLY A 210 10.93 7.19 0.00
CA GLY A 210 11.22 8.08 1.13
C GLY A 210 10.07 8.21 2.11
#